data_AF-A0A5Q4BA87-F1
#
_entry.id   AF-A0A5Q4BA87-F1
#
_cell.length_a   1.000
_cell.length_b   1.000
_cell.length_c   1.000
_cell.angle_alpha   90.00
_cell.angle_beta   90.00
_cell.angle_gamma   90.00
#
_symmetry.space_group_name_H-M   'P 1'
#
loop_
_entity.id
_entity.type
_entity.pdbx_description
1 polymer ?
#
loop_
_entity_poly.entity_id
_entity_poly.type
_entity_poly.pdbx_seq_one_letter_code
_entity_poly.pdbx_strand_id
1 'polypeptide(L)'
;MQCLIPLFFLLNQFIFIHCAVLPPRSLYRRNTKQNIGIIAGQKGRSENSDFFCDASQTAAIENAIGWMNRYAASSYNYLLESNSKTSAGFIGWFGDGNTDKASSIRDYIYEPIYDLGSEAKYYVSSLEEVDQTVVIGCGTLHNSPICRRPGVAAAAQAADNTIVVCPAAFTNNGYYASDAAEYAAQTLWRDSRTLMSTAGLTLLHEMTHLPGVVGDFRYWAGNNRADDHVYEPSNCIKLPDDQTITNAQNYMLFALDARANSEYAKKQVDMNADSTWNFAIQWLRAGAGGRRETP
;
A
#
# COMPACT_ATOMS: atom_id res chain seq x y z
N MET A 1 55.52 9.01 66.27
CA MET A 1 54.09 8.96 66.62
C MET A 1 53.28 9.62 65.51
N GLN A 2 52.36 8.86 64.91
CA GLN A 2 51.07 9.23 64.27
C GLN A 2 51.06 10.33 63.18
N CYS A 3 50.81 9.99 61.90
CA CYS A 3 49.49 9.92 61.21
C CYS A 3 48.93 11.33 60.84
N LEU A 4 48.39 11.68 59.67
CA LEU A 4 47.68 10.96 58.60
C LEU A 4 47.58 11.83 57.31
N ILE A 5 47.38 11.17 56.17
CA ILE A 5 47.04 11.70 54.81
C ILE A 5 45.50 11.91 54.72
N PRO A 6 44.96 12.82 53.87
CA PRO A 6 44.39 12.45 52.56
C PRO A 6 44.70 13.49 51.44
N LEU A 7 45.20 13.12 50.26
CA LEU A 7 44.51 12.48 49.13
C LEU A 7 43.30 13.28 48.62
N PHE A 8 43.52 14.17 47.65
CA PHE A 8 42.45 14.72 46.81
C PHE A 8 42.61 14.26 45.36
N PHE A 9 41.50 13.73 44.86
CA PHE A 9 41.30 13.00 43.61
C PHE A 9 41.49 13.84 42.35
N LEU A 10 42.13 13.23 41.35
CA LEU A 10 42.02 13.57 39.92
C LEU A 10 40.64 13.14 39.40
N LEU A 11 39.86 14.08 38.86
CA LEU A 11 38.62 13.78 38.13
C LEU A 11 38.80 14.09 36.64
N ASN A 12 38.83 13.01 35.87
CA ASN A 12 38.75 12.91 34.42
C ASN A 12 37.57 13.71 33.86
N GLN A 13 37.82 14.59 32.89
CA GLN A 13 36.78 15.18 32.08
C GLN A 13 36.35 14.20 30.98
N PHE A 14 35.21 13.56 31.19
CA PHE A 14 34.50 12.84 30.13
C PHE A 14 33.79 13.85 29.22
N ILE A 15 34.28 13.98 27.99
CA ILE A 15 33.59 14.66 26.90
C ILE A 15 32.39 13.79 26.52
N PHE A 16 31.19 14.19 26.94
CA PHE A 16 29.94 13.60 26.47
C PHE A 16 29.70 14.05 25.03
N ILE A 17 30.04 13.18 24.07
CA ILE A 17 29.54 13.25 22.70
C ILE A 17 28.02 13.15 22.79
N HIS A 18 27.33 14.27 22.62
CA HIS A 18 25.88 14.29 22.43
C HIS A 18 25.58 13.59 21.10
N CYS A 19 25.20 12.31 21.17
CA CYS A 19 24.42 11.70 20.10
C CYS A 19 23.21 12.61 19.88
N ALA A 20 23.08 13.17 18.68
CA ALA A 20 21.88 13.84 18.24
C ALA A 20 20.73 12.83 18.29
N VAL A 21 19.99 12.85 19.40
CA VAL A 21 18.72 12.16 19.52
C VAL A 21 17.82 12.83 18.50
N LEU A 22 17.53 12.10 17.41
CA LEU A 22 16.51 12.50 16.44
C LEU A 22 15.25 12.87 17.23
N PRO A 23 14.61 14.01 16.93
CA PRO A 23 13.43 14.44 17.66
C PRO A 23 12.38 13.33 17.62
N PRO A 24 11.62 13.12 18.72
CA PRO A 24 10.58 12.11 18.78
C PRO A 24 9.61 12.31 17.60
N ARG A 25 9.36 11.22 16.85
CA ARG A 25 8.30 11.17 15.84
C ARG A 25 7.03 11.74 16.48
N SER A 26 6.52 12.82 15.88
CA SER A 26 5.30 13.52 16.29
C SER A 26 4.19 12.53 16.67
N LEU A 27 3.70 12.63 17.91
CA LEU A 27 2.66 11.81 18.56
C LEU A 27 1.24 11.95 17.97
N TYR A 28 1.11 12.33 16.70
CA TYR A 28 -0.20 12.52 16.07
C TYR A 28 -0.22 11.85 14.69
N ARG A 29 -0.09 10.51 14.68
CA ARG A 29 -0.56 9.68 13.56
C ARG A 29 -2.09 9.74 13.58
N ARG A 30 -2.74 10.29 12.55
CA ARG A 30 -4.20 10.35 12.41
C ARG A 30 -4.73 9.36 11.38
N ASN A 31 -4.03 8.25 11.11
CA ASN A 31 -4.73 7.09 10.57
C ASN A 31 -5.76 6.65 11.63
N THR A 32 -7.00 7.05 11.42
CA THR A 32 -8.08 6.76 12.36
C THR A 32 -8.42 5.28 12.32
N LYS A 33 -8.24 4.63 11.17
CA LYS A 33 -8.50 3.21 10.98
C LYS A 33 -7.29 2.36 11.34
N GLN A 34 -7.53 1.35 12.17
CA GLN A 34 -6.51 0.44 12.71
C GLN A 34 -6.87 -1.03 12.55
N ASN A 35 -8.08 -1.31 12.05
CA ASN A 35 -8.62 -2.65 11.96
C ASN A 35 -9.45 -2.80 10.68
N ILE A 36 -9.69 -4.05 10.27
CA ILE A 36 -10.60 -4.38 9.19
C ILE A 36 -11.74 -5.23 9.76
N GLY A 37 -12.98 -4.89 9.38
CA GLY A 37 -14.17 -5.68 9.68
C GLY A 37 -14.88 -6.11 8.40
N ILE A 38 -15.50 -7.30 8.43
CA ILE A 38 -16.29 -7.82 7.29
C ILE A 38 -17.76 -7.94 7.70
N ILE A 39 -18.68 -7.58 6.82
CA ILE A 39 -20.12 -7.78 7.04
C ILE A 39 -20.46 -9.27 6.84
N ALA A 40 -20.20 -10.10 7.86
CA ALA A 40 -20.34 -11.55 7.77
C ALA A 40 -20.78 -12.18 9.09
N GLY A 41 -20.78 -13.51 9.13
CA GLY A 41 -21.06 -14.30 10.33
C GLY A 41 -22.47 -14.08 10.91
N GLN A 42 -22.64 -14.41 12.19
CA GLN A 42 -23.93 -14.26 12.85
C GLN A 42 -24.37 -12.80 12.91
N LYS A 43 -23.45 -11.87 13.16
CA LYS A 43 -23.74 -10.44 13.32
C LYS A 43 -24.30 -9.81 12.04
N GLY A 44 -23.65 -10.02 10.89
CA GLY A 44 -24.18 -9.57 9.60
C GLY A 44 -25.51 -10.23 9.23
N ARG A 45 -25.68 -11.51 9.58
CA ARG A 45 -26.89 -12.27 9.26
C ARG A 45 -28.10 -11.89 10.12
N SER A 46 -27.92 -11.70 11.43
CA SER A 46 -29.03 -11.38 12.35
C SER A 46 -29.66 -10.02 12.11
N GLU A 47 -28.89 -9.10 11.51
CA GLU A 47 -29.34 -7.74 11.19
C GLU A 47 -29.80 -7.60 9.74
N ASN A 48 -29.83 -8.70 8.97
CA ASN A 48 -30.29 -8.75 7.58
C ASN A 48 -29.61 -7.68 6.69
N SER A 49 -28.27 -7.59 6.79
CA SER A 49 -27.51 -6.60 6.05
C SER A 49 -27.63 -6.80 4.54
N ASP A 50 -27.92 -5.74 3.80
CA ASP A 50 -27.96 -5.78 2.34
C ASP A 50 -26.57 -6.09 1.74
N PHE A 51 -25.49 -5.84 2.48
CA PHE A 51 -24.09 -6.07 2.05
C PHE A 51 -23.46 -7.31 2.69
N PHE A 52 -24.28 -8.27 3.16
CA PHE A 52 -23.79 -9.49 3.78
C PHE A 52 -22.91 -10.32 2.83
N CYS A 53 -21.74 -10.71 3.32
CA CYS A 53 -20.84 -11.65 2.68
C CYS A 53 -21.09 -13.07 3.19
N ASP A 54 -21.32 -14.02 2.28
CA ASP A 54 -21.38 -15.44 2.64
C ASP A 54 -20.01 -16.01 3.04
N ALA A 55 -19.98 -17.27 3.46
CA ALA A 55 -18.74 -17.92 3.93
C ALA A 55 -17.65 -17.98 2.86
N SER A 56 -18.02 -18.17 1.59
CA SER A 56 -17.06 -18.23 0.48
C SER A 56 -16.50 -16.85 0.14
N GLN A 57 -17.36 -15.83 0.13
CA GLN A 57 -16.96 -14.44 -0.08
C GLN A 57 -16.09 -13.93 1.07
N THR A 58 -16.42 -14.30 2.30
CA THR A 58 -15.65 -13.94 3.50
C THR A 58 -14.25 -14.52 3.42
N ALA A 59 -14.10 -15.82 3.12
CA ALA A 59 -12.79 -16.46 2.99
C ALA A 59 -11.94 -15.83 1.87
N ALA A 60 -12.57 -15.45 0.75
CA ALA A 60 -11.91 -14.73 -0.34
C ALA A 60 -11.40 -13.34 0.10
N ILE A 61 -12.21 -12.59 0.86
CA ILE A 61 -11.82 -11.28 1.41
C ILE A 61 -10.70 -11.43 2.44
N GLU A 62 -10.77 -12.41 3.35
CA GLU A 62 -9.72 -12.68 4.33
C GLU A 62 -8.39 -13.00 3.66
N ASN A 63 -8.42 -13.83 2.61
CA ASN A 63 -7.21 -14.10 1.82
C ASN A 63 -6.67 -12.82 1.14
N ALA A 64 -7.56 -11.99 0.58
CA ALA A 64 -7.18 -10.71 -0.02
C ALA A 64 -6.53 -9.76 0.99
N ILE A 65 -7.02 -9.69 2.23
CA ILE A 65 -6.42 -8.90 3.32
C ILE A 65 -5.00 -9.40 3.60
N GLY A 66 -4.80 -10.71 3.70
CA GLY A 66 -3.49 -11.31 3.90
C GLY A 66 -2.50 -10.95 2.79
N TRP A 67 -2.94 -10.93 1.53
CA TRP A 67 -2.11 -10.55 0.38
C TRP A 67 -1.85 -9.05 0.30
N MET A 68 -2.86 -8.21 0.52
CA MET A 68 -2.72 -6.76 0.62
C MET A 68 -1.64 -6.40 1.64
N ASN A 69 -1.69 -6.99 2.84
CA ASN A 69 -0.70 -6.78 3.89
C ASN A 69 0.72 -7.13 3.41
N ARG A 70 0.89 -8.25 2.70
CA ARG A 70 2.18 -8.68 2.14
C ARG A 70 2.72 -7.69 1.10
N TYR A 71 1.87 -7.14 0.23
CA TYR A 71 2.28 -6.12 -0.74
C TYR A 71 2.65 -4.80 -0.07
N ALA A 72 1.86 -4.35 0.91
CA ALA A 72 2.16 -3.17 1.70
C ALA A 72 3.48 -3.32 2.46
N ALA A 73 3.71 -4.47 3.11
CA ALA A 73 4.94 -4.80 3.80
C ALA A 73 6.17 -4.80 2.87
N SER A 74 6.04 -5.36 1.66
CA SER A 74 7.12 -5.34 0.66
C SER A 74 7.51 -3.90 0.30
N SER A 75 6.54 -3.01 0.10
CA SER A 75 6.77 -1.60 -0.24
C SER A 75 7.33 -0.79 0.93
N TYR A 76 6.76 -1.00 2.12
CA TYR A 76 7.23 -0.40 3.36
C TYR A 76 8.71 -0.72 3.59
N ASN A 77 9.07 -2.01 3.53
CA ASN A 77 10.44 -2.48 3.71
C ASN A 77 11.37 -1.99 2.61
N TYR A 78 10.89 -1.92 1.36
CA TYR A 78 11.66 -1.36 0.26
C TYR A 78 12.06 0.11 0.55
N LEU A 79 11.11 0.92 1.02
CA LEU A 79 11.32 2.35 1.30
C LEU A 79 12.05 2.62 2.63
N LEU A 80 12.38 1.58 3.42
CA LEU A 80 13.30 1.72 4.55
C LEU A 80 14.75 1.91 4.09
N GLU A 81 15.11 1.41 2.91
CA GLU A 81 16.47 1.52 2.39
C GLU A 81 16.80 2.97 2.04
N SER A 82 17.96 3.47 2.47
CA SER A 82 18.35 4.88 2.35
C SER A 82 18.50 5.36 0.90
N ASN A 83 18.79 4.44 -0.01
CA ASN A 83 18.93 4.66 -1.45
C ASN A 83 17.69 4.23 -2.25
N SER A 84 16.57 3.91 -1.59
CA SER A 84 15.32 3.52 -2.27
C SER A 84 14.75 4.64 -3.14
N LYS A 85 14.92 5.91 -2.74
CA LYS A 85 14.39 7.08 -3.47
C LYS A 85 15.04 7.33 -4.84
N THR A 86 16.26 6.81 -5.06
CA THR A 86 17.00 6.95 -6.32
C THR A 86 17.00 5.64 -7.12
N SER A 87 16.07 4.75 -6.82
CA SER A 87 15.96 3.44 -7.47
C SER A 87 15.06 3.49 -8.71
N ALA A 88 15.24 2.52 -9.60
CA ALA A 88 14.41 2.38 -10.80
C ALA A 88 12.92 2.23 -10.47
N GLY A 89 12.58 1.47 -9.43
CA GLY A 89 11.21 1.29 -8.99
C GLY A 89 10.58 2.58 -8.48
N PHE A 90 11.31 3.34 -7.65
CA PHE A 90 10.79 4.61 -7.13
C PHE A 90 10.62 5.64 -8.24
N ILE A 91 11.67 5.87 -9.04
CA ILE A 91 11.65 6.85 -10.12
C ILE A 91 10.64 6.46 -11.21
N GLY A 92 10.49 5.16 -11.51
CA GLY A 92 9.49 4.70 -12.46
C GLY A 92 8.06 5.00 -11.99
N TRP A 93 7.69 4.55 -10.79
CA TRP A 93 6.30 4.63 -10.33
C TRP A 93 5.91 5.96 -9.69
N PHE A 94 6.87 6.74 -9.22
CA PHE A 94 6.60 8.02 -8.57
C PHE A 94 7.34 9.20 -9.21
N GLY A 95 8.23 9.00 -10.18
CA GLY A 95 8.97 10.10 -10.78
C GLY A 95 10.11 10.64 -9.90
N ASP A 96 11.02 11.40 -10.52
CA ASP A 96 12.22 11.91 -9.86
C ASP A 96 11.98 13.19 -9.05
N GLY A 97 11.00 14.02 -9.44
CA GLY A 97 10.56 15.17 -8.65
C GLY A 97 9.88 14.81 -7.33
N ASN A 98 9.70 13.52 -7.03
CA ASN A 98 9.12 13.01 -5.78
C ASN A 98 10.11 12.27 -4.88
N THR A 99 11.41 12.26 -5.21
CA THR A 99 12.44 11.56 -4.42
C THR A 99 12.50 12.02 -2.95
N ASP A 100 12.16 13.26 -2.65
CA ASP A 100 12.08 13.81 -1.29
C ASP A 100 10.85 13.30 -0.51
N LYS A 101 9.83 12.77 -1.21
CA LYS A 101 8.58 12.26 -0.64
C LYS A 101 8.64 10.79 -0.28
N ALA A 102 9.72 10.07 -0.60
CA ALA A 102 9.83 8.62 -0.38
C ALA A 102 9.55 8.18 1.06
N SER A 103 10.11 8.88 2.05
CA SER A 103 9.81 8.58 3.47
C SER A 103 8.37 8.90 3.85
N SER A 104 7.76 9.94 3.27
CA SER A 104 6.35 10.25 3.49
C SER A 104 5.44 9.21 2.86
N ILE A 105 5.75 8.73 1.66
CA ILE A 105 5.00 7.64 1.01
C ILE A 105 5.04 6.39 1.88
N ARG A 106 6.21 6.04 2.41
CA ARG A 106 6.35 4.93 3.36
C ARG A 106 5.47 5.12 4.60
N ASP A 107 5.63 6.26 5.28
CA ASP A 107 5.08 6.47 6.62
C ASP A 107 3.57 6.78 6.62
N TYR A 108 3.02 7.30 5.52
CA TYR A 108 1.63 7.74 5.44
C TYR A 108 0.76 6.96 4.44
N ILE A 109 1.36 6.08 3.62
CA ILE A 109 0.60 5.21 2.69
C ILE A 109 0.80 3.74 3.07
N TYR A 110 2.02 3.23 2.91
CA TYR A 110 2.26 1.79 3.06
C TYR A 110 2.24 1.33 4.52
N GLU A 111 2.76 2.14 5.43
CA GLU A 111 2.76 1.80 6.86
C GLU A 111 1.34 1.74 7.44
N PRO A 112 0.42 2.72 7.22
CA PRO A 112 -0.96 2.58 7.67
C PRO A 112 -1.69 1.37 7.09
N ILE A 113 -1.50 1.06 5.80
CA ILE A 113 -2.10 -0.12 5.16
C ILE A 113 -1.54 -1.41 5.77
N TYR A 114 -0.23 -1.46 6.04
CA TYR A 114 0.42 -2.58 6.71
C TYR A 114 -0.06 -2.75 8.16
N ASP A 115 -0.22 -1.65 8.89
CA ASP A 115 -0.63 -1.61 10.30
C ASP A 115 -2.09 -2.07 10.51
N LEU A 116 -2.94 -2.09 9.47
CA LEU A 116 -4.28 -2.69 9.53
C LEU A 116 -4.25 -4.19 9.83
N GLY A 117 -3.12 -4.86 9.61
CA GLY A 117 -2.93 -6.29 9.84
C GLY A 117 -3.22 -7.16 8.62
N SER A 118 -3.06 -8.48 8.80
CA SER A 118 -3.21 -9.48 7.74
C SER A 118 -4.51 -10.29 7.83
N GLU A 119 -5.42 -9.91 8.72
CA GLU A 119 -6.69 -10.61 8.97
C GLU A 119 -7.80 -9.62 9.30
N ALA A 120 -9.05 -10.02 9.07
CA ALA A 120 -10.19 -9.27 9.60
C ALA A 120 -10.32 -9.51 11.10
N LYS A 121 -10.46 -8.43 11.88
CA LYS A 121 -10.50 -8.52 13.35
C LYS A 121 -11.87 -8.90 13.89
N TYR A 122 -12.93 -8.56 13.17
CA TYR A 122 -14.30 -8.83 13.61
C TYR A 122 -15.29 -8.82 12.45
N TYR A 123 -16.43 -9.46 12.69
CA TYR A 123 -17.60 -9.30 11.84
C TYR A 123 -18.47 -8.13 12.32
N VAL A 124 -19.02 -7.38 11.37
CA VAL A 124 -19.90 -6.23 11.61
C VAL A 124 -21.23 -6.42 10.87
N SER A 125 -22.19 -5.51 11.08
CA SER A 125 -23.56 -5.69 10.59
C SER A 125 -23.98 -4.74 9.48
N SER A 126 -23.30 -3.62 9.31
CA SER A 126 -23.69 -2.53 8.41
C SER A 126 -22.47 -2.01 7.66
N LEU A 127 -22.69 -1.55 6.42
CA LEU A 127 -21.68 -0.88 5.61
C LEU A 127 -21.70 0.62 5.96
N GLU A 128 -21.14 0.96 7.12
CA GLU A 128 -21.09 2.33 7.61
C GLU A 128 -19.75 2.63 8.30
N GLU A 129 -19.49 3.91 8.55
CA GLU A 129 -18.32 4.36 9.28
C GLU A 129 -18.32 3.77 10.69
N VAL A 130 -17.34 2.91 10.97
CA VAL A 130 -17.10 2.33 12.30
C VAL A 130 -15.78 2.85 12.85
N ASP A 131 -15.78 3.27 14.11
CA ASP A 131 -14.58 3.78 14.75
C ASP A 131 -13.41 2.79 14.64
N GLN A 132 -12.26 3.33 14.27
CA GLN A 132 -11.03 2.60 14.01
C GLN A 132 -11.10 1.40 13.06
N THR A 133 -12.17 1.26 12.27
CA THR A 133 -12.42 0.08 11.45
C THR A 133 -12.73 0.48 10.01
N VAL A 134 -12.00 -0.11 9.06
CA VAL A 134 -12.46 -0.17 7.65
C VAL A 134 -13.46 -1.32 7.54
N VAL A 135 -14.66 -1.03 7.07
CA VAL A 135 -15.69 -2.05 6.87
C VAL A 135 -15.73 -2.51 5.42
N ILE A 136 -15.67 -3.82 5.20
CA ILE A 136 -15.76 -4.44 3.88
C ILE A 136 -17.09 -5.21 3.79
N GLY A 137 -17.88 -4.91 2.78
CA GLY A 137 -19.14 -5.58 2.48
C GLY A 137 -19.20 -6.15 1.07
N CYS A 138 -20.15 -7.06 0.83
CA CYS A 138 -20.36 -7.71 -0.46
C CYS A 138 -21.52 -7.03 -1.19
N GLY A 139 -21.19 -6.32 -2.26
CA GLY A 139 -22.16 -5.69 -3.15
C GLY A 139 -22.80 -6.71 -4.10
N THR A 140 -24.01 -6.40 -4.51
CA THR A 140 -24.75 -7.08 -5.57
C THR A 140 -25.07 -6.08 -6.68
N LEU A 141 -25.55 -6.59 -7.82
CA LEU A 141 -26.05 -5.73 -8.90
C LEU A 141 -27.28 -4.90 -8.49
N HIS A 142 -27.93 -5.24 -7.38
CA HIS A 142 -29.16 -4.60 -6.90
C HIS A 142 -28.88 -3.55 -5.83
N ASN A 143 -28.05 -3.88 -4.83
CA ASN A 143 -27.79 -3.00 -3.68
C ASN A 143 -26.69 -1.95 -3.93
N SER A 144 -25.88 -2.12 -4.98
CA SER A 144 -24.67 -1.34 -5.19
C SER A 144 -24.58 -0.86 -6.64
N PRO A 145 -24.81 0.45 -6.90
CA PRO A 145 -24.69 1.02 -8.23
C PRO A 145 -23.31 0.81 -8.86
N ILE A 146 -22.24 0.86 -8.07
CA ILE A 146 -20.88 0.69 -8.56
C ILE A 146 -20.63 -0.73 -9.09
N CYS A 147 -21.24 -1.75 -8.47
CA CYS A 147 -21.11 -3.14 -8.91
C CYS A 147 -21.86 -3.46 -10.21
N ARG A 148 -22.71 -2.54 -10.71
CA ARG A 148 -23.32 -2.67 -12.04
C ARG A 148 -22.36 -2.31 -13.18
N ARG A 149 -21.25 -1.64 -12.87
CA ARG A 149 -20.24 -1.29 -13.87
C ARG A 149 -19.44 -2.56 -14.23
N PRO A 150 -19.33 -2.90 -15.53
CA PRO A 150 -18.55 -4.07 -15.95
C PRO A 150 -17.10 -4.00 -15.47
N GLY A 151 -16.59 -5.11 -14.96
CA GLY A 151 -15.17 -5.25 -14.59
C GLY A 151 -14.77 -4.64 -13.24
N VAL A 152 -15.68 -3.97 -12.52
CA VAL A 152 -15.36 -3.44 -11.17
C VAL A 152 -15.34 -4.60 -10.16
N ALA A 153 -14.17 -4.84 -9.57
CA ALA A 153 -13.97 -5.89 -8.57
C ALA A 153 -14.22 -5.40 -7.14
N ALA A 154 -13.81 -4.18 -6.82
CA ALA A 154 -14.10 -3.52 -5.56
C ALA A 154 -14.19 -2.00 -5.78
N ALA A 155 -14.68 -1.28 -4.78
CA ALA A 155 -14.67 0.18 -4.76
C ALA A 155 -14.71 0.71 -3.33
N ALA A 156 -13.84 1.68 -3.05
CA ALA A 156 -13.82 2.47 -1.83
C ALA A 156 -14.95 3.50 -1.78
N GLN A 157 -15.58 3.63 -0.62
CA GLN A 157 -16.50 4.71 -0.27
C GLN A 157 -15.81 5.60 0.76
N ALA A 158 -15.06 6.59 0.27
CA ALA A 158 -14.20 7.40 1.13
C ALA A 158 -14.93 8.21 2.21
N ALA A 159 -16.19 8.59 1.97
CA ALA A 159 -16.98 9.33 2.95
C ALA A 159 -17.18 8.52 4.24
N ASP A 160 -17.33 7.20 4.10
CA ASP A 160 -17.64 6.26 5.19
C ASP A 160 -16.46 5.33 5.52
N ASN A 161 -15.31 5.54 4.88
CA ASN A 161 -14.14 4.65 4.94
C ASN A 161 -14.47 3.15 4.82
N THR A 162 -15.40 2.82 3.92
CA THR A 162 -15.82 1.44 3.66
C THR A 162 -15.40 0.99 2.27
N ILE A 163 -15.43 -0.31 2.03
CA ILE A 163 -15.16 -0.92 0.73
C ILE A 163 -16.33 -1.84 0.37
N VAL A 164 -16.80 -1.74 -0.87
CA VAL A 164 -17.73 -2.71 -1.45
C VAL A 164 -16.97 -3.63 -2.39
N VAL A 165 -17.00 -4.93 -2.12
CA VAL A 165 -16.48 -5.96 -3.04
C VAL A 165 -17.62 -6.41 -3.94
N CYS A 166 -17.42 -6.33 -5.24
CA CYS A 166 -18.44 -6.60 -6.24
C CYS A 166 -18.40 -8.05 -6.74
N PRO A 167 -19.48 -8.56 -7.38
CA PRO A 167 -19.56 -9.94 -7.84
C PRO A 167 -18.40 -10.37 -8.75
N ALA A 168 -17.83 -9.43 -9.53
CA ALA A 168 -16.70 -9.70 -10.41
C ALA A 168 -15.49 -10.28 -9.67
N ALA A 169 -15.24 -9.87 -8.42
CA ALA A 169 -14.14 -10.37 -7.59
C ALA A 169 -14.31 -11.84 -7.17
N PHE A 170 -15.52 -12.39 -7.24
CA PHE A 170 -15.81 -13.77 -6.85
C PHE A 170 -16.02 -14.69 -8.06
N THR A 171 -15.87 -14.16 -9.29
CA THR A 171 -16.01 -14.94 -10.52
C THR A 171 -14.88 -15.96 -10.69
N ASN A 172 -15.03 -16.86 -11.67
CA ASN A 172 -14.08 -17.95 -11.95
C ASN A 172 -13.79 -18.82 -10.71
N ASN A 173 -14.85 -19.19 -9.99
CA ASN A 173 -14.77 -19.99 -8.76
C ASN A 173 -13.83 -19.38 -7.69
N GLY A 174 -13.79 -18.05 -7.58
CA GLY A 174 -12.96 -17.35 -6.60
C GLY A 174 -11.46 -17.34 -6.91
N TYR A 175 -11.04 -17.75 -8.11
CA TYR A 175 -9.61 -17.76 -8.50
C TYR A 175 -8.95 -16.39 -8.28
N TYR A 176 -9.65 -15.31 -8.62
CA TYR A 176 -9.19 -13.92 -8.42
C TYR A 176 -8.72 -13.61 -6.99
N ALA A 177 -9.32 -14.25 -5.99
CA ALA A 177 -9.02 -14.10 -4.57
C ALA A 177 -8.26 -15.30 -3.99
N SER A 178 -7.54 -16.05 -4.81
CA SER A 178 -6.77 -17.24 -4.39
C SER A 178 -5.26 -16.98 -4.38
N ASP A 179 -4.53 -17.72 -3.53
CA ASP A 179 -3.07 -17.74 -3.52
C ASP A 179 -2.48 -18.01 -4.91
N ALA A 180 -3.09 -18.92 -5.67
CA ALA A 180 -2.62 -19.29 -6.99
C ALA A 180 -2.68 -18.11 -7.99
N ALA A 181 -3.71 -17.28 -7.92
CA ALA A 181 -3.78 -16.07 -8.75
C ALA A 181 -2.75 -15.02 -8.32
N GLU A 182 -2.53 -14.85 -7.03
CA GLU A 182 -1.55 -13.91 -6.49
C GLU A 182 -0.11 -14.28 -6.90
N TYR A 183 0.24 -15.56 -6.83
CA TYR A 183 1.54 -16.05 -7.33
C TYR A 183 1.64 -15.97 -8.86
N ALA A 184 0.56 -16.23 -9.59
CA ALA A 184 0.52 -16.08 -11.04
C ALA A 184 0.73 -14.62 -11.45
N ALA A 185 0.10 -13.67 -10.78
CA ALA A 185 0.25 -12.24 -11.03
C ALA A 185 1.70 -11.78 -10.81
N GLN A 186 2.34 -12.20 -9.72
CA GLN A 186 3.76 -11.92 -9.47
C GLN A 186 4.66 -12.52 -10.56
N THR A 187 4.35 -13.75 -11.01
CA THR A 187 5.12 -14.43 -12.07
C THR A 187 4.98 -13.72 -13.40
N LEU A 188 3.76 -13.40 -13.83
CA LEU A 188 3.50 -12.65 -15.06
C LEU A 188 4.14 -11.26 -15.02
N TRP A 189 4.07 -10.59 -13.88
CA TRP A 189 4.70 -9.29 -13.71
C TRP A 189 6.22 -9.35 -13.85
N ARG A 190 6.86 -10.32 -13.19
CA ARG A 190 8.30 -10.53 -13.28
C ARG A 190 8.73 -10.95 -14.68
N ASP A 191 8.01 -11.88 -15.30
CA ASP A 191 8.48 -12.53 -16.52
C ASP A 191 8.13 -11.75 -17.79
N SER A 192 7.04 -10.96 -17.78
CA SER A 192 6.57 -10.22 -18.95
C SER A 192 6.02 -8.82 -18.68
N ARG A 193 6.04 -8.32 -17.44
CA ARG A 193 5.42 -7.03 -17.05
C ARG A 193 3.93 -6.92 -17.37
N THR A 194 3.27 -8.07 -17.48
CA THR A 194 1.84 -8.12 -17.74
C THR A 194 1.10 -8.00 -16.41
N LEU A 195 0.27 -6.96 -16.27
CA LEU A 195 -0.56 -6.78 -15.09
C LEU A 195 -1.70 -7.81 -15.12
N MET A 196 -1.75 -8.64 -14.08
CA MET A 196 -2.89 -9.49 -13.77
C MET A 196 -3.47 -8.98 -12.44
N SER A 197 -4.67 -8.40 -12.48
CA SER A 197 -5.32 -7.91 -11.27
C SER A 197 -5.75 -9.09 -10.37
N THR A 198 -5.55 -8.92 -9.07
CA THR A 198 -5.88 -9.88 -8.01
C THR A 198 -6.56 -9.17 -6.85
N ALA A 199 -7.20 -9.94 -5.97
CA ALA A 199 -7.95 -9.37 -4.85
C ALA A 199 -7.06 -8.58 -3.88
N GLY A 200 -5.86 -9.07 -3.56
CA GLY A 200 -4.93 -8.36 -2.65
C GLY A 200 -4.36 -7.08 -3.26
N LEU A 201 -4.04 -7.08 -4.56
CA LEU A 201 -3.62 -5.89 -5.29
C LEU A 201 -4.74 -4.83 -5.34
N THR A 202 -5.95 -5.25 -5.71
CA THR A 202 -7.10 -4.36 -5.75
C THR A 202 -7.44 -3.81 -4.38
N LEU A 203 -7.36 -4.62 -3.32
CA LEU A 203 -7.61 -4.10 -1.97
C LEU A 203 -6.57 -3.06 -1.56
N LEU A 204 -5.28 -3.26 -1.91
CA LEU A 204 -4.25 -2.25 -1.68
C LEU A 204 -4.57 -0.94 -2.42
N HIS A 205 -4.99 -1.02 -3.69
CA HIS A 205 -5.47 0.12 -4.46
C HIS A 205 -6.61 0.84 -3.72
N GLU A 206 -7.67 0.13 -3.35
CA GLU A 206 -8.85 0.73 -2.69
C GLU A 206 -8.51 1.38 -1.35
N MET A 207 -7.57 0.82 -0.57
CA MET A 207 -7.17 1.42 0.71
C MET A 207 -6.56 2.81 0.55
N THR A 208 -5.94 3.12 -0.61
CA THR A 208 -5.40 4.46 -0.88
C THR A 208 -6.48 5.51 -1.12
N HIS A 209 -7.73 5.09 -1.35
CA HIS A 209 -8.87 5.99 -1.48
C HIS A 209 -9.54 6.32 -0.13
N LEU A 210 -9.13 5.69 0.99
CA LEU A 210 -9.76 5.86 2.30
C LEU A 210 -9.03 6.90 3.15
N PRO A 211 -9.61 8.10 3.41
CA PRO A 211 -8.95 9.14 4.20
C PRO A 211 -8.63 8.71 5.63
N GLY A 212 -9.43 7.83 6.23
CA GLY A 212 -9.16 7.26 7.55
C GLY A 212 -7.94 6.34 7.59
N VAL A 213 -7.47 5.84 6.44
CA VAL A 213 -6.26 5.03 6.33
C VAL A 213 -5.07 5.90 5.94
N VAL A 214 -5.19 6.72 4.88
CA VAL A 214 -4.06 7.42 4.26
C VAL A 214 -4.17 8.96 4.25
N GLY A 215 -5.20 9.53 4.88
CA GLY A 215 -5.56 10.94 4.71
C GLY A 215 -4.58 11.98 5.24
N ASP A 216 -3.63 11.57 6.08
CA ASP A 216 -2.58 12.44 6.60
C ASP A 216 -1.43 12.70 5.61
N PHE A 217 -1.42 12.04 4.46
CA PHE A 217 -0.40 12.28 3.44
C PHE A 217 -0.60 13.68 2.83
N ARG A 218 0.23 14.64 3.25
CA ARG A 218 0.11 16.07 2.92
C ARG A 218 0.15 16.46 1.44
N TYR A 219 0.44 15.52 0.54
CA TYR A 219 0.60 15.78 -0.90
C TYR A 219 -0.63 15.38 -1.72
N TRP A 220 -1.74 14.99 -1.08
CA TRP A 220 -3.01 14.81 -1.76
C TRP A 220 -3.49 16.11 -2.41
N ALA A 221 -4.21 15.99 -3.53
CA ALA A 221 -4.73 17.12 -4.31
C ALA A 221 -5.95 17.85 -3.68
N GLY A 222 -6.18 17.68 -2.37
CA GLY A 222 -7.24 18.38 -1.60
C GLY A 222 -8.34 17.48 -1.03
N ASN A 223 -8.33 16.19 -1.35
CA ASN A 223 -9.36 15.20 -1.06
C ASN A 223 -8.93 14.20 0.02
N ASN A 224 -7.72 14.37 0.58
CA ASN A 224 -7.12 13.51 1.60
C ASN A 224 -7.10 12.02 1.22
N ARG A 225 -6.90 11.72 -0.06
CA ARG A 225 -6.85 10.37 -0.63
C ARG A 225 -6.23 10.41 -2.02
N ALA A 226 -5.92 9.23 -2.56
CA ALA A 226 -5.59 9.06 -3.97
C ALA A 226 -6.84 9.20 -4.87
N ASP A 227 -6.59 9.47 -6.15
CA ASP A 227 -7.55 9.49 -7.25
C ASP A 227 -7.21 8.38 -8.28
N ASP A 228 -8.13 8.15 -9.22
CA ASP A 228 -7.99 7.19 -10.31
C ASP A 228 -7.70 7.92 -11.63
N HIS A 229 -6.44 8.28 -11.86
CA HIS A 229 -6.03 8.97 -13.08
C HIS A 229 -6.02 8.01 -14.28
N VAL A 230 -5.33 6.88 -14.12
CA VAL A 230 -5.21 5.81 -15.12
C VAL A 230 -4.92 4.48 -14.44
N TYR A 231 -5.33 3.37 -15.07
CA TYR A 231 -5.17 2.01 -14.53
C TYR A 231 -4.07 1.18 -15.23
N GLU A 232 -3.86 1.42 -16.52
CA GLU A 232 -2.90 0.65 -17.32
C GLU A 232 -1.46 0.99 -16.92
N PRO A 233 -0.58 0.01 -16.65
CA PRO A 233 0.78 0.28 -16.19
C PRO A 233 1.58 1.21 -17.11
N SER A 234 1.41 1.05 -18.42
CA SER A 234 2.07 1.84 -19.45
C SER A 234 1.61 3.30 -19.48
N ASN A 235 0.43 3.59 -18.93
CA ASN A 235 -0.07 4.96 -18.75
C ASN A 235 0.32 5.50 -17.37
N CYS A 236 0.22 4.68 -16.32
CA CYS A 236 0.57 5.03 -14.93
C CYS A 236 2.00 5.55 -14.82
N ILE A 237 2.93 4.90 -15.52
CA ILE A 237 4.36 5.21 -15.44
C ILE A 237 4.76 6.46 -16.23
N LYS A 238 3.86 6.97 -17.08
CA LYS A 238 4.04 8.18 -17.91
C LYS A 238 3.28 9.39 -17.36
N LEU A 239 2.54 9.21 -16.27
CA LEU A 239 1.91 10.32 -15.59
C LEU A 239 3.00 11.33 -15.15
N PRO A 240 2.67 12.63 -15.14
CA PRO A 240 3.55 13.63 -14.54
C PRO A 240 3.66 13.40 -13.03
N ASP A 241 4.74 13.91 -12.43
CA ASP A 241 5.09 13.71 -11.02
C ASP A 241 3.98 14.08 -10.03
N ASP A 242 3.18 15.10 -10.32
CA ASP A 242 2.05 15.50 -9.47
C ASP A 242 0.88 14.50 -9.53
N GLN A 243 0.74 13.78 -10.64
CA GLN A 243 -0.29 12.75 -10.83
C GLN A 243 0.16 11.36 -10.39
N THR A 244 1.45 10.99 -10.56
CA THR A 244 1.94 9.66 -10.12
C THR A 244 1.75 9.46 -8.61
N ILE A 245 2.02 10.49 -7.79
CA ILE A 245 1.85 10.42 -6.32
C ILE A 245 0.40 10.60 -5.86
N THR A 246 -0.53 10.91 -6.76
CA THR A 246 -1.95 11.00 -6.44
C THR A 246 -2.75 9.91 -7.11
N ASN A 247 -2.13 8.98 -7.85
CA ASN A 247 -2.80 7.86 -8.50
C ASN A 247 -2.78 6.61 -7.61
N ALA A 248 -3.95 6.06 -7.26
CA ALA A 248 -4.07 4.84 -6.46
C ALA A 248 -3.32 3.66 -7.10
N GLN A 249 -3.44 3.55 -8.42
CA GLN A 249 -2.80 2.49 -9.19
C GLN A 249 -1.27 2.51 -9.11
N ASN A 250 -0.62 3.67 -9.05
CA ASN A 250 0.84 3.74 -8.95
C ASN A 250 1.35 3.13 -7.64
N TYR A 251 0.62 3.29 -6.54
CA TYR A 251 0.96 2.65 -5.26
C TYR A 251 0.84 1.12 -5.33
N MET A 252 -0.20 0.62 -5.99
CA MET A 252 -0.38 -0.82 -6.21
C MET A 252 0.71 -1.41 -7.11
N LEU A 253 1.05 -0.73 -8.22
CA LEU A 253 2.08 -1.17 -9.15
C LEU A 253 3.47 -1.13 -8.53
N PHE A 254 3.79 -0.09 -7.76
CA PHE A 254 5.03 -0.05 -7.00
C PHE A 254 5.11 -1.22 -6.01
N ALA A 255 4.01 -1.56 -5.33
CA ALA A 255 3.99 -2.67 -4.39
C ALA A 255 4.15 -4.04 -5.07
N LEU A 256 3.52 -4.22 -6.23
CA LEU A 256 3.71 -5.40 -7.06
C LEU A 256 5.18 -5.50 -7.52
N ASP A 257 5.79 -4.40 -7.95
CA ASP A 257 7.17 -4.36 -8.42
C ASP A 257 8.18 -4.61 -7.29
N ALA A 258 7.99 -3.97 -6.14
CA ALA A 258 8.80 -4.17 -4.95
C ALA A 258 8.77 -5.62 -4.46
N ARG A 259 7.65 -6.33 -4.65
CA ARG A 259 7.49 -7.74 -4.26
C ARG A 259 8.00 -8.71 -5.31
N ALA A 260 7.58 -8.55 -6.57
CA ALA A 260 7.78 -9.54 -7.62
C ALA A 260 9.10 -9.35 -8.38
N ASN A 261 9.66 -8.15 -8.39
CA ASN A 261 10.86 -7.83 -9.16
C ASN A 261 11.82 -6.89 -8.40
N SER A 262 12.02 -7.17 -7.11
CA SER A 262 12.85 -6.34 -6.22
C SER A 262 14.27 -6.14 -6.73
N GLU A 263 14.86 -7.13 -7.41
CA GLU A 263 16.23 -7.06 -7.94
C GLU A 263 16.43 -5.90 -8.91
N TYR A 264 15.49 -5.72 -9.84
CA TYR A 264 15.56 -4.67 -10.84
C TYR A 264 14.95 -3.37 -10.34
N ALA A 265 13.88 -3.44 -9.56
CA ALA A 265 13.29 -2.27 -8.94
C ALA A 265 14.35 -1.52 -8.11
N LYS A 266 15.22 -2.22 -7.35
CA LYS A 266 16.25 -1.59 -6.49
C LYS A 266 17.47 -1.04 -7.23
N LYS A 267 17.61 -1.28 -8.53
CA LYS A 267 18.76 -0.78 -9.31
C LYS A 267 18.79 0.74 -9.22
N GLN A 268 19.97 1.27 -8.93
CA GLN A 268 20.16 2.71 -8.77
C GLN A 268 20.11 3.40 -10.12
N VAL A 269 19.47 4.57 -10.14
CA VAL A 269 19.40 5.46 -11.29
C VAL A 269 20.52 6.49 -11.18
N ASP A 270 21.16 6.80 -12.30
CA ASP A 270 22.05 7.95 -12.36
C ASP A 270 21.23 9.23 -12.32
N MET A 271 21.21 9.88 -11.15
CA MET A 271 20.45 11.10 -10.92
C MET A 271 21.01 12.33 -11.66
N ASN A 272 22.17 12.20 -12.31
CA ASN A 272 22.75 13.24 -13.15
C ASN A 272 22.54 12.99 -14.65
N ALA A 273 21.86 11.90 -15.03
CA ALA A 273 21.57 11.62 -16.43
C ALA A 273 20.59 12.66 -17.01
N ASP A 274 20.67 12.89 -18.32
CA ASP A 274 19.76 13.78 -19.05
C ASP A 274 18.28 13.41 -18.85
N SER A 275 18.01 12.12 -18.61
CA SER A 275 16.70 11.63 -18.19
C SER A 275 16.85 10.46 -17.22
N THR A 276 16.68 10.77 -15.94
CA THR A 276 16.57 9.80 -14.83
C THR A 276 15.48 8.76 -15.10
N TRP A 277 14.33 9.20 -15.60
CA TRP A 277 13.19 8.35 -15.95
C TRP A 277 13.56 7.31 -17.02
N ASN A 278 14.20 7.70 -18.13
CA ASN A 278 14.60 6.75 -19.18
C ASN A 278 15.50 5.63 -18.63
N PHE A 279 16.40 5.97 -17.71
CA PHE A 279 17.29 5.01 -17.07
C PHE A 279 16.54 4.09 -16.10
N ALA A 280 15.58 4.62 -15.33
CA ALA A 280 14.69 3.83 -14.50
C ALA A 280 13.90 2.80 -15.33
N ILE A 281 13.27 3.26 -16.42
CA ILE A 281 12.50 2.40 -17.34
C ILE A 281 13.38 1.32 -17.96
N GLN A 282 14.62 1.64 -18.32
CA GLN A 282 15.56 0.67 -18.85
C GLN A 282 15.79 -0.49 -17.87
N TRP A 283 16.01 -0.20 -16.58
CA TRP A 283 16.15 -1.24 -15.56
C TRP A 283 14.87 -2.05 -15.36
N LEU A 284 13.72 -1.37 -15.29
CA LEU A 284 12.44 -2.06 -15.09
C LEU A 284 12.11 -3.00 -16.26
N ARG A 285 12.48 -2.62 -17.50
CA ARG A 285 12.35 -3.46 -18.70
C ARG A 285 13.36 -4.61 -18.72
N ALA A 286 14.59 -4.39 -18.28
CA ALA A 286 15.60 -5.46 -18.21
C ALA A 286 15.14 -6.60 -17.30
N GLY A 287 14.38 -6.28 -16.25
CA GLY A 287 13.80 -7.29 -15.35
C GLY A 287 12.66 -8.12 -15.93
N ALA A 288 12.13 -7.78 -17.11
CA ALA A 288 10.99 -8.44 -17.77
C ALA A 288 11.41 -9.57 -18.75
N GLY A 289 12.54 -10.23 -18.51
CA GLY A 289 13.08 -11.24 -19.43
C GLY A 289 13.41 -10.72 -20.84
N GLY A 290 13.60 -9.41 -21.02
CA GLY A 290 13.99 -8.79 -22.29
C GLY A 290 12.91 -8.77 -23.38
N ARG A 291 11.64 -9.07 -23.05
CA ARG A 291 10.53 -8.98 -24.01
C ARG A 291 10.00 -7.54 -24.10
N ARG A 292 9.61 -7.12 -25.31
CA ARG A 292 9.04 -5.80 -25.59
C ARG A 292 7.60 -5.70 -25.06
N GLU A 293 7.43 -5.66 -23.75
CA GLU A 293 6.25 -5.05 -23.15
C GLU A 293 6.71 -3.87 -22.31
N THR A 294 6.39 -2.71 -22.85
CA THR A 294 6.75 -1.39 -22.35
C THR A 294 5.83 -1.02 -21.18
N PRO A 295 6.41 -0.65 -20.03
CA PRO A 295 5.96 0.58 -19.40
C PRO A 295 6.08 1.72 -20.44
#